data_AF-Q2L5I8-F1
#
_entry.id   AF-Q2L5I8-F1
#
_cell.length_a   1.000
_cell.length_b   1.000
_cell.length_c   1.000
_cell.angle_alpha   90.00
_cell.angle_beta   90.00
_cell.angle_gamma   90.00
#
_symmetry.space_group_name_H-M   'P 1'
#
loop_
_entity.id
_entity.type
_entity.pdbx_description
1 polymer ?
#
loop_
_entity_poly.entity_id
_entity_poly.type
_entity_poly.pdbx_seq_one_letter_code
_entity_poly.pdbx_strand_id
1 'polypeptide(L)'
;MLGFKILNFKIPLDVEIVVAGISSVQRIEEILKISKSRKISFMHQAAWVNSRNGVSVKDKKQLDKSISKDDIFKNNLEFYTNEYNKLYEKYNK
;
A
#
# COMPACT_ATOMS: atom_id res chain seq x y z
N MET A 1 -4.37 -12.04 -7.33
CA MET A 1 -5.42 -11.72 -6.33
C MET A 1 -6.29 -12.91 -5.86
N LEU A 2 -6.22 -14.11 -6.47
CA LEU A 2 -7.07 -15.24 -6.05
C LEU A 2 -6.93 -15.61 -4.56
N GLY A 3 -5.69 -15.72 -4.06
CA GLY A 3 -5.45 -16.05 -2.65
C GLY A 3 -6.10 -15.06 -1.68
N PHE A 4 -6.03 -13.76 -1.96
CA PHE A 4 -6.70 -12.75 -1.15
C PHE A 4 -8.23 -12.87 -1.18
N LYS A 5 -8.83 -13.18 -2.34
CA LYS A 5 -10.29 -13.41 -2.43
C LYS A 5 -10.73 -14.58 -1.52
N ILE A 6 -9.96 -15.66 -1.50
CA ILE A 6 -10.23 -16.82 -0.64
C ILE A 6 -10.11 -16.42 0.85
N LEU A 7 -9.03 -15.72 1.22
CA LEU A 7 -8.85 -15.23 2.60
C LEU A 7 -9.97 -14.29 3.03
N ASN A 8 -10.34 -13.33 2.18
CA ASN A 8 -11.42 -12.38 2.45
C ASN A 8 -12.78 -13.06 2.67
N PHE A 9 -13.01 -14.21 2.03
CA PHE A 9 -14.21 -15.02 2.24
C PHE A 9 -14.14 -15.89 3.51
N LYS A 10 -12.96 -16.42 3.85
CA LYS A 10 -12.76 -17.36 4.96
C LYS A 10 -12.59 -16.71 6.33
N ILE A 11 -12.00 -15.51 6.39
CA ILE A 11 -11.75 -14.80 7.64
C ILE A 11 -13.07 -14.17 8.13
N PRO A 12 -13.45 -14.29 9.43
CA PRO A 12 -14.66 -13.65 9.97
C PRO A 12 -14.67 -12.13 9.77
N LEU A 13 -15.85 -11.51 9.58
CA LEU A 13 -15.98 -10.08 9.22
C LEU A 13 -15.53 -9.11 10.31
N ASP A 14 -15.59 -9.52 11.56
CA ASP A 14 -15.11 -8.80 12.75
C ASP A 14 -13.58 -8.82 12.88
N VAL A 15 -12.89 -9.67 12.11
CA VAL A 15 -11.43 -9.72 12.06
C VAL A 15 -10.90 -8.78 10.98
N GLU A 16 -10.03 -7.87 11.42
CA GLU A 16 -9.29 -6.97 10.54
C GLU A 16 -8.15 -7.72 9.83
N ILE A 17 -8.03 -7.53 8.51
CA ILE A 17 -6.91 -8.08 7.75
C ILE A 17 -5.85 -6.99 7.57
N VAL A 18 -4.63 -7.29 8.01
CA VAL A 18 -3.46 -6.44 7.74
C VAL A 18 -2.73 -6.99 6.51
N VAL A 19 -2.63 -6.19 5.46
CA VAL A 19 -1.89 -6.55 4.26
C VAL A 19 -0.52 -5.88 4.25
N ALA A 20 0.52 -6.70 4.22
CA ALA A 20 1.92 -6.28 4.22
C ALA A 20 2.58 -6.45 2.85
N GLY A 21 3.68 -5.72 2.62
CA GLY A 21 4.55 -5.94 1.45
C GLY A 21 3.96 -5.50 0.11
N ILE A 22 2.89 -4.69 0.09
CA ILE A 22 2.34 -4.19 -1.16
C ILE A 22 3.24 -3.07 -1.72
N SER A 23 3.63 -3.24 -2.98
CA SER A 23 4.47 -2.31 -3.72
C SER A 23 3.74 -1.47 -4.76
N SER A 24 2.42 -1.60 -4.94
CA SER A 24 1.69 -0.79 -5.92
C SER A 24 0.34 -0.29 -5.40
N VAL A 25 0.03 0.96 -5.73
CA VAL A 25 -1.28 1.60 -5.46
C VAL A 25 -2.41 0.83 -6.13
N GLN A 26 -2.18 0.31 -7.33
CA GLN A 26 -3.16 -0.48 -8.07
C GLN A 26 -3.57 -1.76 -7.33
N ARG A 27 -2.63 -2.42 -6.63
CA ARG A 27 -2.94 -3.59 -5.78
C ARG A 27 -3.73 -3.20 -4.53
N ILE A 28 -3.45 -2.04 -3.94
CA ILE A 28 -4.23 -1.49 -2.82
C ILE A 28 -5.69 -1.30 -3.26
N GLU A 29 -5.90 -0.68 -4.43
CA GLU A 29 -7.23 -0.48 -5.01
C GLU A 29 -7.97 -1.80 -5.25
N GLU A 30 -7.31 -2.79 -5.86
CA GLU A 30 -7.91 -4.11 -6.09
C GLU A 30 -8.33 -4.80 -4.78
N ILE A 31 -7.51 -4.70 -3.74
CA ILE A 31 -7.82 -5.25 -2.41
C ILE A 31 -9.05 -4.56 -1.83
N LEU A 32 -9.08 -3.23 -1.82
CA LEU A 32 -10.22 -2.46 -1.29
C LEU A 32 -11.52 -2.84 -2.00
N LYS A 33 -11.51 -2.95 -3.34
CA LYS A 33 -12.66 -3.41 -4.14
C LYS A 33 -13.16 -4.80 -3.74
N ILE A 34 -12.25 -5.72 -3.41
CA ILE A 34 -12.60 -7.09 -3.00
C ILE A 34 -13.13 -7.11 -1.57
N SER A 35 -12.57 -6.28 -0.68
CA SER A 35 -12.86 -6.27 0.75
C SER A 35 -14.23 -5.70 1.10
N LYS A 36 -14.80 -4.82 0.26
CA LYS A 36 -16.10 -4.17 0.55
C LYS A 36 -16.06 -3.56 1.97
N SER A 37 -17.09 -3.79 2.78
CA SER A 37 -17.20 -3.26 4.15
C SER A 37 -16.24 -3.88 5.18
N ARG A 38 -15.36 -4.81 4.81
CA ARG A 38 -14.39 -5.39 5.73
C ARG A 38 -13.34 -4.36 6.11
N LYS A 39 -12.97 -4.33 7.40
CA LYS A 39 -11.83 -3.54 7.90
C LYS A 39 -10.51 -4.12 7.39
N ILE A 40 -9.74 -3.30 6.66
CA ILE A 40 -8.43 -3.64 6.11
C ILE A 40 -7.43 -2.54 6.50
N SER A 41 -6.24 -2.94 6.92
CA SER A 41 -5.10 -2.05 7.12
C SER A 41 -3.94 -2.43 6.19
N PHE A 42 -3.18 -1.44 5.73
CA PHE A 42 -2.04 -1.65 4.84
C PHE A 42 -0.74 -1.26 5.52
N MET A 43 0.24 -2.16 5.51
CA MET A 43 1.61 -1.87 5.94
C MET A 43 2.48 -1.59 4.71
N HIS A 44 2.86 -0.33 4.51
CA HIS A 44 3.61 0.15 3.35
C HIS A 44 5.12 -0.17 3.40
N GLN A 45 5.47 -1.42 3.71
CA GLN A 45 6.86 -1.89 3.78
C GLN A 45 7.63 -1.65 2.46
N ALA A 46 6.95 -1.64 1.32
CA ALA A 46 7.58 -1.34 0.04
C ALA A 46 8.17 0.07 -0.03
N ALA A 47 7.69 1.04 0.77
CA ALA A 47 8.31 2.35 0.87
C ALA A 47 9.77 2.23 1.35
N TRP A 48 10.03 1.36 2.33
CA TRP A 48 11.37 1.10 2.84
C TRP A 48 12.24 0.41 1.80
N VAL A 49 11.74 -0.65 1.16
CA VAL A 49 12.49 -1.40 0.14
C VAL A 49 12.88 -0.47 -1.01
N ASN A 50 11.94 0.31 -1.53
CA ASN A 50 12.21 1.27 -2.61
C ASN A 50 13.18 2.36 -2.17
N SER A 51 13.11 2.83 -0.92
CA SER A 51 14.04 3.82 -0.41
C SER A 51 15.48 3.32 -0.40
N ARG A 52 15.72 2.08 0.05
CA ARG A 52 17.05 1.46 0.04
C ARG A 52 17.61 1.35 -1.39
N ASN A 53 16.76 1.07 -2.36
CA ASN A 53 17.12 1.05 -3.79
C ASN A 53 17.27 2.46 -4.40
N GLY A 54 16.94 3.51 -3.67
CA GLY A 54 16.98 4.89 -4.16
C GLY A 54 15.86 5.22 -5.14
N VAL A 55 14.73 4.52 -5.06
CA VAL A 55 13.62 4.64 -6.01
C VAL A 55 12.51 5.51 -5.41
N SER A 56 12.08 6.52 -6.17
CA SER A 56 10.84 7.24 -5.93
C SER A 56 9.67 6.44 -6.52
N VAL A 57 8.71 6.07 -5.68
CA VAL A 57 7.50 5.36 -6.11
C VAL A 57 6.60 6.30 -6.93
N LYS A 58 6.52 7.56 -6.50
CA LYS A 58 5.73 8.61 -7.16
C LYS A 58 6.21 8.85 -8.58
N ASP A 59 7.53 9.02 -8.74
CA ASP A 59 8.15 9.36 -10.02
C ASP A 59 8.53 8.13 -10.85
N LYS A 60 8.41 6.93 -10.27
CA LYS A 60 8.75 5.63 -10.89
C LYS A 60 10.18 5.58 -11.45
N LYS A 61 11.13 6.23 -10.77
CA LYS A 61 12.51 6.32 -11.23
C LYS A 61 13.49 6.26 -10.06
N GLN A 62 14.74 5.92 -10.39
CA GLN A 62 15.85 6.06 -9.45
C GLN A 62 16.17 7.55 -9.29
N LEU A 63 16.35 7.95 -8.04
CA LEU A 63 16.71 9.30 -7.65
C LEU A 63 18.22 9.47 -7.61
N ASP A 64 18.64 10.72 -7.66
CA ASP A 64 20.05 11.09 -7.51
C ASP A 64 20.62 10.61 -6.17
N LYS A 65 21.91 10.27 -6.16
CA LYS A 65 22.60 9.73 -4.97
C LYS A 65 22.76 10.76 -3.84
N SER A 66 22.59 12.06 -4.12
CA SER A 66 22.58 13.14 -3.14
C SER A 66 21.38 13.09 -2.19
N ILE A 67 20.27 12.46 -2.60
CA ILE A 67 19.08 12.35 -1.75
C ILE A 67 19.26 11.21 -0.76
N SER A 68 19.09 11.52 0.53
CA SER A 68 19.25 10.52 1.58
C SER A 68 18.19 9.43 1.46
N LYS A 69 18.56 8.19 1.82
CA LYS A 69 17.64 7.06 1.76
C LYS A 69 16.45 7.23 2.73
N ASP A 70 16.60 8.03 3.77
CA ASP A 70 15.55 8.30 4.75
C ASP A 70 14.56 9.35 4.22
N ASP A 71 15.03 10.35 3.48
CA ASP A 71 14.15 11.29 2.76
C ASP A 71 13.33 10.56 1.69
N ILE A 72 13.96 9.66 0.93
CA ILE A 72 13.24 8.83 -0.05
C ILE A 72 12.20 7.96 0.66
N PHE A 73 12.50 7.42 1.84
CA PHE A 73 11.56 6.63 2.62
C PHE A 73 10.35 7.45 3.05
N LYS A 74 10.58 8.62 3.65
CA LYS A 74 9.52 9.54 4.07
C LYS A 74 8.61 9.92 2.91
N ASN A 75 9.19 10.30 1.76
CA ASN A 75 8.44 10.69 0.57
C ASN A 75 7.62 9.53 0.00
N ASN A 76 8.19 8.31 -0.05
CA ASN A 76 7.46 7.13 -0.50
C ASN A 76 6.33 6.76 0.46
N LEU A 77 6.55 6.87 1.77
CA LEU A 77 5.53 6.59 2.78
C LEU A 77 4.36 7.56 2.65
N GLU A 78 4.65 8.86 2.57
CA GLU A 78 3.64 9.90 2.36
C GLU A 78 2.84 9.68 1.07
N PHE A 79 3.52 9.32 -0.03
CA PHE A 79 2.85 8.97 -1.28
C PHE A 79 1.86 7.81 -1.09
N TYR A 80 2.29 6.69 -0.51
CA TYR A 80 1.39 5.55 -0.31
C TYR A 80 0.24 5.87 0.65
N THR A 81 0.49 6.60 1.74
CA THR A 81 -0.55 7.01 2.69
C THR A 81 -1.60 7.91 2.02
N ASN A 82 -1.17 8.87 1.21
CA ASN A 82 -2.08 9.75 0.49
C ASN A 82 -2.94 8.99 -0.53
N GLU A 83 -2.33 8.07 -1.29
CA GLU A 83 -3.06 7.25 -2.25
C GLU A 83 -4.00 6.25 -1.55
N TYR A 84 -3.58 5.67 -0.43
CA TYR A 84 -4.43 4.82 0.40
C TYR A 84 -5.66 5.58 0.90
N ASN A 85 -5.48 6.77 1.48
CA ASN A 85 -6.59 7.58 1.99
C ASN A 85 -7.60 7.92 0.89
N LYS A 86 -7.13 8.36 -0.28
CA LYS A 86 -8.01 8.64 -1.44
C LYS A 86 -8.82 7.42 -1.85
N LEU A 87 -8.18 6.26 -1.95
CA LEU A 87 -8.84 5.02 -2.34
C LEU A 87 -9.80 4.52 -1.25
N TYR A 88 -9.42 4.65 0.01
CA TYR A 88 -10.26 4.28 1.14
C TYR A 88 -11.55 5.08 1.15
N GLU A 89 -11.49 6.40 0.97
CA GLU A 89 -12.68 7.24 0.85
C GLU A 89 -13.56 6.88 -0.34
N LYS A 90 -12.96 6.43 -1.45
CA LYS A 90 -13.69 6.04 -2.66
C LYS A 90 -14.45 4.72 -2.52
N TYR A 91 -13.93 3.77 -1.73
CA TYR A 91 -14.43 2.40 -1.68
C TYR A 91 -15.08 1.99 -0.35
N ASN A 92 -14.86 2.75 0.74
CA ASN A 92 -15.30 2.41 2.10
C ASN A 92 -16.10 3.53 2.81
N LYS A 93 -16.50 4.60 2.12
CA LYS A 93 -17.60 5.48 2.53
C LYS A 93 -18.87 5.07 1.79
#